data_AF-A0A7S2W612-F1
#
_entry.id   AF-A0A7S2W612-F1
#
_cell.length_a   1.000
_cell.length_b   1.000
_cell.length_c   1.000
_cell.angle_alpha   90.00
_cell.angle_beta   90.00
_cell.angle_gamma   90.00
#
_symmetry.space_group_name_H-M   'P 1'
#
loop_
_entity.id
_entity.type
_entity.pdbx_description
1 polymer ?
#
loop_
_entity_poly.entity_id
_entity_poly.type
_entity_poly.pdbx_seq_one_letter_code
_entity_poly.pdbx_strand_id
1 'polypeptide(L)'
;SGAVKTKNLHIHWFRHGDLRLHDNPALCHAIQQASENKKQAEILPVFCFDPRLIGDDARSRLSGELKCGPRRAQFVMESVSDLRSNLESLGSGLIVAHGRPEDVFQTIIDKAHEHQPLQDVTIYCQEEVASEEISVDKAVRSVLHKRFPQGGRLQKIWGSTLYNPEDLPFNGQALGMPDVFTPFRNKVEKNCKIGKPLPSPSKGSLSVPEDYQTLFSSNEENNNKEGCTLSYLPKLEDLGYSTEQVQMALNPDPRGVMHFRGGETAALARVKDYIWTKDRLKIYFDTRNGMLGPDFSTKFSPWLAHGCLSPRYIAKECK
;
A
#
# COMPACT_ATOMS: atom_id res chain seq x y z
N SER A 1 20.39 36.21 17.84
CA SER A 1 19.26 35.51 17.18
C SER A 1 19.59 34.03 17.14
N GLY A 2 18.92 33.21 17.95
CA GLY A 2 19.09 31.76 17.86
C GLY A 2 18.48 31.29 16.54
N ALA A 3 19.22 30.55 15.72
CA ALA A 3 18.68 29.97 14.50
C ALA A 3 17.52 29.04 14.89
N VAL A 4 16.33 29.29 14.35
CA VAL A 4 15.19 28.38 14.51
C VAL A 4 15.59 27.05 13.86
N LYS A 5 15.67 25.97 14.66
CA LYS A 5 16.02 24.65 14.14
C LYS A 5 14.87 24.15 13.25
N THR A 6 15.12 24.10 11.94
CA THR A 6 14.19 23.51 10.98
C THR A 6 14.35 21.98 10.93
N LYS A 7 13.28 21.27 10.55
CA LYS A 7 13.25 19.80 10.44
C LYS A 7 12.82 19.37 9.04
N ASN A 8 13.34 18.22 8.59
CA ASN A 8 12.89 17.55 7.37
C ASN A 8 11.82 16.51 7.72
N LEU A 9 10.73 16.47 6.95
CA LEU A 9 9.65 15.51 7.14
C LEU A 9 9.66 14.48 6.01
N HIS A 10 9.87 13.22 6.37
CA HIS A 10 9.78 12.08 5.47
C HIS A 10 8.49 11.30 5.73
N ILE A 11 7.66 11.15 4.71
CA ILE A 11 6.39 10.41 4.79
C ILE A 11 6.44 9.25 3.80
N HIS A 12 6.18 8.03 4.27
CA HIS A 12 5.89 6.93 3.36
C HIS A 12 4.38 6.77 3.21
N TRP A 13 3.87 7.07 2.02
CA TRP A 13 2.46 6.92 1.68
C TRP A 13 2.22 5.53 1.10
N PHE A 14 1.62 4.65 1.92
CA PHE A 14 1.07 3.39 1.47
C PHE A 14 -0.20 3.64 0.66
N ARG A 15 -0.26 3.05 -0.53
CA ARG A 15 -1.41 3.07 -1.43
C ARG A 15 -2.21 1.78 -1.25
N HIS A 16 -3.32 1.69 -1.98
CA HIS A 16 -4.11 0.46 -2.01
C HIS A 16 -3.37 -0.71 -2.67
N GLY A 17 -2.28 -0.48 -3.41
CA GLY A 17 -1.56 -1.47 -4.23
C GLY A 17 -0.19 -1.92 -3.67
N ASP A 18 0.15 -1.57 -2.42
CA ASP A 18 1.45 -1.86 -1.80
C ASP A 18 1.38 -2.07 -0.27
N LEU A 19 0.29 -2.66 0.23
CA LEU A 19 0.05 -2.91 1.67
C LEU A 19 0.91 -4.07 2.23
N ARG A 20 2.24 -3.96 2.15
CA ARG A 20 3.22 -4.94 2.66
C ARG A 20 4.54 -4.28 3.06
N LEU A 21 5.28 -4.97 3.92
CA LEU A 21 6.66 -4.64 4.26
C LEU A 21 7.69 -5.40 3.42
N HIS A 22 7.44 -6.66 3.07
CA HIS A 22 8.34 -7.42 2.22
C HIS A 22 8.38 -6.86 0.80
N ASP A 23 9.57 -6.82 0.22
CA ASP A 23 9.75 -6.44 -1.18
C ASP A 23 8.98 -5.16 -1.57
N ASN A 24 9.08 -4.11 -0.75
CA ASN A 24 8.44 -2.82 -1.00
C ASN A 24 9.52 -1.79 -1.39
N PRO A 25 9.74 -1.53 -2.71
CA PRO A 25 10.77 -0.61 -3.18
C PRO A 25 10.60 0.81 -2.67
N ALA A 26 9.36 1.31 -2.60
CA ALA A 26 9.07 2.67 -2.15
C ALA A 26 9.43 2.85 -0.66
N LEU A 27 9.09 1.86 0.18
CA LEU A 27 9.46 1.86 1.59
C LEU A 27 10.97 1.74 1.79
N CYS A 28 11.63 0.82 1.08
CA CYS A 28 13.10 0.68 1.14
C CYS A 28 13.81 1.97 0.73
N HIS A 29 13.31 2.63 -0.33
CA HIS A 29 13.86 3.91 -0.79
C HIS A 29 13.65 5.01 0.26
N ALA A 30 12.45 5.10 0.85
CA ALA A 30 12.17 6.05 1.93
C ALA A 30 13.12 5.86 3.12
N ILE A 31 13.29 4.61 3.58
CA ILE A 31 14.23 4.26 4.67
C ILE A 31 15.66 4.69 4.31
N GLN A 32 16.12 4.35 3.11
CA GLN A 32 17.47 4.72 2.68
C GLN A 32 17.69 6.23 2.68
N GLN A 33 16.74 7.01 2.17
CA GLN A 33 16.84 8.47 2.10
C GLN A 33 16.75 9.10 3.50
N ALA A 34 15.79 8.69 4.32
CA ALA A 34 15.58 9.26 5.67
C ALA A 34 16.62 8.80 6.70
N SER A 35 17.48 7.84 6.36
CA SER A 35 18.51 7.35 7.30
C SER A 35 19.71 8.29 7.39
N GLU A 36 20.00 9.21 6.45
CA GLU A 36 21.11 10.20 6.44
C GLU A 36 22.30 9.96 7.45
N ASN A 37 22.97 8.81 7.40
CA ASN A 37 24.06 8.38 8.30
C ASN A 37 23.69 8.04 9.77
N LYS A 38 22.41 8.07 10.14
CA LYS A 38 21.83 7.51 11.36
C LYS A 38 21.57 6.01 11.19
N LYS A 39 21.52 5.28 12.33
CA LYS A 39 21.16 3.85 12.36
C LYS A 39 19.67 3.59 12.12
N GLN A 40 18.82 4.61 12.27
CA GLN A 40 17.37 4.52 12.26
C GLN A 40 16.79 5.62 11.40
N ALA A 41 15.89 5.26 10.48
CA ALA A 41 15.15 6.20 9.66
C ALA A 41 13.95 6.75 10.45
N GLU A 42 13.83 8.08 10.47
CA GLU A 42 12.68 8.79 11.02
C GLU A 42 11.67 9.06 9.90
N ILE A 43 10.64 8.21 9.81
CA ILE A 43 9.63 8.25 8.74
C ILE A 43 8.25 8.20 9.36
N LEU A 44 7.30 8.90 8.74
CA LEU A 44 5.88 8.84 9.07
C LEU A 44 5.14 7.96 8.05
N PRO A 45 4.79 6.70 8.37
CA PRO A 45 3.98 5.88 7.50
C PRO A 45 2.51 6.34 7.55
N VAL A 46 1.90 6.51 6.38
CA VAL A 46 0.52 7.02 6.24
C VAL A 46 -0.26 6.17 5.23
N PHE A 47 -1.50 5.82 5.57
CA PHE A 47 -2.49 5.24 4.66
C PHE A 47 -3.79 6.05 4.69
N CYS A 48 -4.38 6.31 3.53
CA CYS A 48 -5.63 7.06 3.40
C CYS A 48 -6.73 6.17 2.79
N PHE A 49 -7.82 5.95 3.53
CA PHE A 49 -9.10 5.53 2.97
C PHE A 49 -9.66 6.69 2.15
N ASP A 50 -9.43 6.68 0.84
CA ASP A 50 -9.88 7.75 -0.05
C ASP A 50 -11.38 7.60 -0.39
N PRO A 51 -12.25 8.56 -0.04
CA PRO A 51 -13.69 8.48 -0.29
C PRO A 51 -14.05 8.44 -1.79
N ARG A 52 -13.08 8.68 -2.70
CA ARG A 52 -13.24 8.49 -4.15
C ARG A 52 -13.09 7.04 -4.59
N LEU A 53 -12.59 6.15 -3.72
CA LEU A 53 -12.29 4.75 -4.01
C LEU A 53 -13.15 3.81 -3.16
N ILE A 54 -13.33 4.13 -1.88
CA ILE A 54 -13.95 3.26 -0.88
C ILE A 54 -14.97 4.04 -0.05
N GLY A 55 -16.03 3.36 0.37
CA GLY A 55 -17.18 3.96 1.05
C GLY A 55 -18.43 4.00 0.17
N ASP A 56 -19.55 4.35 0.81
CA ASP A 56 -20.88 4.36 0.22
C ASP A 56 -21.13 5.52 -0.73
N ASP A 57 -20.29 6.55 -0.78
CA ASP A 57 -20.34 7.61 -1.78
C ASP A 57 -19.44 7.33 -3.00
N ALA A 58 -18.54 6.34 -2.91
CA ALA A 58 -17.62 6.02 -3.99
C ALA A 58 -18.36 5.30 -5.13
N ARG A 59 -18.51 5.96 -6.29
CA ARG A 59 -19.26 5.46 -7.44
C ARG A 59 -18.42 5.33 -8.70
N SER A 60 -18.64 4.24 -9.43
CA SER A 60 -18.13 4.07 -10.80
C SER A 60 -18.74 5.12 -11.72
N ARG A 61 -17.91 5.85 -12.47
CA ARG A 61 -18.40 6.84 -13.45
C ARG A 61 -19.23 6.23 -14.58
N LEU A 62 -19.00 4.96 -14.89
CA LEU A 62 -19.65 4.28 -16.03
C LEU A 62 -20.98 3.64 -15.65
N SER A 63 -21.05 3.02 -14.47
CA SER A 63 -22.22 2.23 -14.07
C SER A 63 -23.03 2.86 -12.94
N GLY A 64 -22.49 3.82 -12.20
CA GLY A 64 -23.12 4.31 -10.97
C GLY A 64 -23.14 3.26 -9.84
N GLU A 65 -22.41 2.17 -9.98
CA GLU A 65 -22.28 1.14 -8.94
C GLU A 65 -21.22 1.53 -7.91
N LEU A 66 -21.26 0.89 -6.74
CA LEU A 66 -20.21 1.03 -5.73
C LEU A 66 -18.84 0.73 -6.33
N LYS A 67 -17.93 1.69 -6.20
CA LYS A 67 -16.54 1.52 -6.65
C LYS A 67 -15.77 0.55 -5.76
N CYS A 68 -16.16 0.43 -4.49
CA CYS A 68 -15.71 -0.63 -3.59
C CYS A 68 -16.91 -1.28 -2.90
N GLY A 69 -17.16 -2.55 -3.20
CA GLY A 69 -18.15 -3.33 -2.47
C GLY A 69 -17.66 -3.68 -1.05
N PRO A 70 -18.58 -3.96 -0.11
CA PRO A 70 -18.25 -4.08 1.32
C PRO A 70 -17.31 -5.26 1.62
N ARG A 71 -17.35 -6.36 0.85
CA ARG A 71 -16.40 -7.48 1.00
C ARG A 71 -14.95 -7.07 0.67
N ARG A 72 -14.76 -6.24 -0.35
CA ARG A 72 -13.43 -5.72 -0.69
C ARG A 72 -12.99 -4.67 0.31
N ALA A 73 -13.90 -3.82 0.78
CA ALA A 73 -13.61 -2.85 1.84
C ALA A 73 -13.14 -3.55 3.12
N GLN A 74 -13.82 -4.61 3.53
CA GLN A 74 -13.42 -5.44 4.67
C GLN A 74 -12.01 -6.03 4.49
N PHE A 75 -11.72 -6.61 3.32
CA PHE A 75 -10.39 -7.14 3.01
C PHE A 75 -9.30 -6.05 3.05
N VAL A 76 -9.59 -4.84 2.58
CA VAL A 76 -8.65 -3.71 2.67
C VAL A 76 -8.45 -3.29 4.13
N MET A 77 -9.51 -3.18 4.93
CA MET A 77 -9.40 -2.85 6.35
C MET A 77 -8.56 -3.88 7.12
N GLU A 78 -8.77 -5.17 6.87
CA GLU A 78 -7.95 -6.24 7.42
C GLU A 78 -6.49 -6.11 6.99
N SER A 79 -6.24 -5.71 5.75
CA SER A 79 -4.90 -5.51 5.21
C SER A 79 -4.18 -4.32 5.85
N VAL A 80 -4.87 -3.21 6.06
CA VAL A 80 -4.34 -2.02 6.75
C VAL A 80 -4.09 -2.31 8.22
N SER A 81 -4.98 -3.07 8.87
CA SER A 81 -4.81 -3.51 10.26
C SER A 81 -3.57 -4.39 10.42
N ASP A 82 -3.39 -5.40 9.54
CA ASP A 82 -2.20 -6.25 9.53
C ASP A 82 -0.92 -5.45 9.25
N LEU A 83 -0.96 -4.51 8.30
CA LEU A 83 0.16 -3.61 8.00
C LEU A 83 0.56 -2.78 9.23
N ARG A 84 -0.42 -2.19 9.95
CA ARG A 84 -0.15 -1.47 11.20
C ARG A 84 0.53 -2.36 12.22
N SER A 85 -0.04 -3.54 12.50
CA SER A 85 0.54 -4.47 13.48
C SER A 85 1.97 -4.89 13.09
N ASN A 86 2.23 -5.11 11.80
CA ASN A 86 3.57 -5.42 11.32
C ASN A 86 4.55 -4.25 11.53
N LEU A 87 4.15 -3.01 11.26
CA LEU A 87 4.96 -1.80 11.53
C LEU A 87 5.22 -1.60 13.03
N GLU A 88 4.20 -1.76 13.87
CA GLU A 88 4.31 -1.64 15.34
C GLU A 88 5.26 -2.70 15.91
N SER A 89 5.25 -3.93 15.37
CA SER A 89 6.18 -4.99 15.77
C SER A 89 7.66 -4.63 15.53
N LEU A 90 7.92 -3.72 14.59
CA LEU A 90 9.26 -3.19 14.27
C LEU A 90 9.62 -1.94 15.08
N GLY A 91 8.71 -1.41 15.91
CA GLY A 91 8.90 -0.16 16.66
C GLY A 91 8.51 1.10 15.89
N SER A 92 7.68 0.97 14.85
CA SER A 92 7.10 2.08 14.09
C SER A 92 5.61 2.25 14.40
N GLY A 93 4.86 2.84 13.49
CA GLY A 93 3.41 3.00 13.55
C GLY A 93 2.84 3.33 12.17
N LEU A 94 1.51 3.38 12.07
CA LEU A 94 0.81 3.72 10.82
C LEU A 94 -0.28 4.74 11.12
N ILE A 95 -0.11 5.97 10.61
CA ILE A 95 -1.21 6.93 10.57
C ILE A 95 -2.20 6.42 9.54
N VAL A 96 -3.43 6.18 9.98
CA VAL A 96 -4.53 5.87 9.08
C VAL A 96 -5.46 7.08 9.07
N ALA A 97 -5.88 7.44 7.87
CA ALA A 97 -6.81 8.53 7.66
C ALA A 97 -8.03 8.11 6.83
N HIS A 98 -9.16 8.78 7.03
CA HIS A 98 -10.31 8.74 6.11
C HIS A 98 -10.45 10.13 5.48
N GLY A 99 -10.16 10.22 4.18
CA GLY A 99 -10.10 11.50 3.48
C GLY A 99 -9.29 11.42 2.20
N ARG A 100 -9.38 12.46 1.39
CA ARG A 100 -8.58 12.56 0.15
C ARG A 100 -7.11 12.77 0.53
N PRO A 101 -6.16 12.01 -0.06
CA PRO A 101 -4.74 12.12 0.25
C PRO A 101 -4.19 13.54 0.24
N GLU A 102 -4.58 14.38 -0.73
CA GLU A 102 -4.14 15.78 -0.79
C GLU A 102 -4.55 16.61 0.44
N ASP A 103 -5.77 16.41 0.95
CA ASP A 103 -6.30 17.14 2.12
C ASP A 103 -5.68 16.57 3.42
N VAL A 104 -5.51 15.25 3.48
CA VAL A 104 -4.86 14.56 4.61
C VAL A 104 -3.40 15.00 4.73
N PHE A 105 -2.64 15.03 3.63
CA PHE A 105 -1.24 15.45 3.67
C PHE A 105 -1.12 16.93 3.99
N GLN A 106 -2.02 17.79 3.52
CA GLN A 106 -2.05 19.18 3.96
C GLN A 106 -2.21 19.27 5.48
N THR A 107 -3.16 18.53 6.05
CA THR A 107 -3.40 18.49 7.51
C THR A 107 -2.19 18.01 8.29
N ILE A 108 -1.56 16.91 7.86
CA ILE A 108 -0.35 16.35 8.51
C ILE A 108 0.79 17.37 8.47
N ILE A 109 1.01 17.98 7.31
CA ILE A 109 2.07 18.96 7.09
C ILE A 109 1.87 20.21 7.95
N ASP A 110 0.65 20.75 8.01
CA ASP A 110 0.36 21.95 8.78
C ASP A 110 0.50 21.67 10.29
N LYS A 111 -0.05 20.56 10.80
CA LYS A 111 0.17 20.12 12.20
C LYS A 111 1.66 19.99 12.53
N ALA A 112 2.44 19.34 11.66
CA ALA A 112 3.87 19.13 11.88
C ALA A 112 4.67 20.45 11.82
N HIS A 113 4.34 21.34 10.89
CA HIS A 113 5.02 22.64 10.73
C HIS A 113 4.71 23.61 11.87
N GLU A 114 3.48 23.59 12.40
CA GLU A 114 3.10 24.35 13.59
C GLU A 114 3.85 23.87 14.84
N HIS A 115 4.04 22.55 14.98
CA HIS A 115 4.82 21.97 16.07
C HIS A 115 6.31 22.34 15.98
N GLN A 116 6.91 22.18 14.79
CA GLN A 116 8.28 22.60 14.52
C GLN A 116 8.43 23.02 13.05
N PRO A 117 9.01 24.20 12.74
CA PRO A 117 9.17 24.66 11.37
C PRO A 117 9.86 23.64 10.47
N LEU A 118 9.15 23.23 9.41
CA LEU A 118 9.67 22.33 8.39
C LEU A 118 10.44 23.11 7.31
N GLN A 119 11.54 22.53 6.85
CA GLN A 119 12.31 23.02 5.71
C GLN A 119 11.97 22.25 4.44
N ASP A 120 12.12 20.93 4.48
CA ASP A 120 11.83 20.03 3.37
C ASP A 120 10.74 19.01 3.76
N VAL A 121 9.90 18.65 2.79
CA VAL A 121 8.88 17.60 2.94
C VAL A 121 8.96 16.66 1.75
N THR A 122 9.27 15.39 2.01
CA THR A 122 9.31 14.35 0.97
C THR A 122 8.29 13.26 1.27
N ILE A 123 7.37 13.05 0.33
CA ILE A 123 6.42 11.93 0.32
C ILE A 123 6.91 10.87 -0.65
N TYR A 124 7.06 9.64 -0.18
CA TYR A 124 7.48 8.48 -0.96
C TYR A 124 6.29 7.53 -1.14
N CYS A 125 5.99 7.10 -2.35
CA CYS A 125 4.93 6.12 -2.62
C CYS A 125 5.28 5.18 -3.78
N GLN A 126 4.59 4.06 -3.88
CA GLN A 126 4.66 3.24 -5.10
C GLN A 126 4.00 3.98 -6.27
N GLU A 127 4.65 3.92 -7.44
CA GLU A 127 4.11 4.49 -8.67
C GLU A 127 2.88 3.72 -9.17
N GLU A 128 1.84 4.48 -9.54
CA GLU A 128 0.64 3.98 -10.20
C GLU A 128 0.55 4.53 -11.63
N VAL A 129 -0.16 3.81 -12.50
CA VAL A 129 -0.22 4.10 -13.94
C VAL A 129 -1.61 4.52 -14.44
N ALA A 130 -2.65 4.29 -13.65
CA ALA A 130 -4.03 4.57 -14.05
C ALA A 130 -4.40 6.05 -13.81
N SER A 131 -5.41 6.52 -14.56
CA SER A 131 -5.72 7.95 -14.67
C SER A 131 -6.18 8.58 -13.36
N GLU A 132 -6.93 7.83 -12.54
CA GLU A 132 -7.44 8.32 -11.26
C GLU A 132 -6.30 8.52 -10.26
N GLU A 133 -5.43 7.53 -10.13
CA GLU A 133 -4.25 7.55 -9.28
C GLU A 133 -3.27 8.66 -9.69
N ILE A 134 -3.02 8.83 -11.00
CA ILE A 134 -2.20 9.93 -11.53
C ILE A 134 -2.82 11.30 -11.20
N SER A 135 -4.15 11.39 -11.15
CA SER A 135 -4.84 12.64 -10.80
C SER A 135 -4.67 12.98 -9.31
N VAL A 136 -4.70 11.97 -8.43
CA VAL A 136 -4.36 12.15 -7.00
C VAL A 136 -2.90 12.55 -6.83
N ASP A 137 -1.96 11.92 -7.54
CA ASP A 137 -0.54 12.28 -7.47
C ASP A 137 -0.31 13.76 -7.83
N LYS A 138 -1.03 14.27 -8.83
CA LYS A 138 -0.99 15.70 -9.22
C LYS A 138 -1.53 16.61 -8.11
N ALA A 139 -2.63 16.23 -7.45
CA ALA A 139 -3.21 17.00 -6.36
C ALA A 139 -2.27 17.07 -5.16
N VAL A 140 -1.68 15.94 -4.74
CA VAL A 140 -0.70 15.88 -3.65
C VAL A 140 0.55 16.71 -3.99
N ARG A 141 1.05 16.62 -5.23
CA ARG A 141 2.19 17.45 -5.68
C ARG A 141 1.88 18.94 -5.61
N SER A 142 0.64 19.34 -5.91
CA SER A 142 0.21 20.74 -5.81
C SER A 142 0.27 21.25 -4.38
N VAL A 143 -0.18 20.45 -3.40
CA VAL A 143 -0.07 20.77 -1.96
C VAL A 143 1.39 20.99 -1.56
N LEU A 144 2.27 20.06 -1.92
CA LEU A 144 3.70 20.15 -1.63
C LEU A 144 4.35 21.39 -2.26
N HIS A 145 4.09 21.64 -3.55
CA HIS A 145 4.68 22.78 -4.26
C HIS A 145 4.19 24.12 -3.73
N LYS A 146 2.91 24.23 -3.35
CA LYS A 146 2.34 25.45 -2.78
C LYS A 146 2.96 25.80 -1.42
N ARG A 147 3.20 24.81 -0.57
CA ARG A 147 3.72 25.02 0.80
C ARG A 147 5.25 25.09 0.84
N PHE A 148 5.93 24.29 0.00
CA PHE A 148 7.38 24.17 -0.06
C PHE A 148 7.88 24.18 -1.52
N PRO A 149 7.94 25.33 -2.20
CA PRO A 149 8.28 25.40 -3.63
C PRO A 149 9.64 24.78 -4.00
N GLN A 150 10.62 24.84 -3.08
CA GLN A 150 11.97 24.31 -3.27
C GLN A 150 12.25 23.01 -2.50
N GLY A 151 11.41 22.68 -1.51
CA GLY A 151 11.63 21.57 -0.56
C GLY A 151 10.57 20.48 -0.58
N GLY A 152 9.45 20.68 -1.28
CA GLY A 152 8.33 19.75 -1.36
C GLY A 152 8.50 18.75 -2.51
N ARG A 153 8.60 17.46 -2.21
CA ARG A 153 8.87 16.39 -3.20
C ARG A 153 7.89 15.24 -3.06
N LEU A 154 7.28 14.84 -4.17
CA LEU A 154 6.58 13.55 -4.30
C LEU A 154 7.47 12.61 -5.12
N GLN A 155 8.07 11.63 -4.45
CA GLN A 155 8.90 10.61 -5.07
C GLN A 155 8.08 9.34 -5.27
N LYS A 156 7.95 8.93 -6.53
CA LYS A 156 7.22 7.72 -6.92
C LYS A 156 8.25 6.66 -7.32
N ILE A 157 8.09 5.46 -6.77
CA ILE A 157 9.02 4.35 -7.00
C ILE A 157 8.24 3.19 -7.62
N TRP A 158 8.73 2.65 -8.73
CA TRP A 158 8.10 1.48 -9.35
C TRP A 158 8.25 0.22 -8.48
N GLY A 159 7.18 -0.58 -8.34
CA GLY A 159 7.22 -1.78 -7.50
C GLY A 159 6.15 -2.85 -7.73
N SER A 160 5.23 -2.66 -8.67
CA SER A 160 4.04 -3.52 -8.83
C SER A 160 4.26 -4.77 -9.68
N THR A 161 5.28 -4.82 -10.53
CA THR A 161 5.45 -5.87 -11.55
C THR A 161 6.62 -6.82 -11.29
N LEU A 162 6.56 -8.00 -11.91
CA LEU A 162 7.61 -9.02 -11.84
C LEU A 162 8.90 -8.57 -12.55
N TYR A 163 8.75 -7.97 -13.73
CA TYR A 163 9.81 -7.33 -14.49
C TYR A 163 9.70 -5.82 -14.32
N ASN A 164 10.81 -5.16 -13.97
CA ASN A 164 10.85 -3.71 -13.89
C ASN A 164 10.70 -3.12 -15.32
N PRO A 165 9.82 -2.12 -15.55
CA PRO A 165 9.69 -1.44 -16.84
C PRO A 165 11.03 -0.96 -17.42
N GLU A 166 11.96 -0.54 -16.56
CA GLU A 166 13.28 -0.06 -16.98
C GLU A 166 14.14 -1.16 -17.61
N ASP A 167 13.92 -2.42 -17.21
CA ASP A 167 14.65 -3.61 -17.69
C ASP A 167 14.01 -4.24 -18.93
N LEU A 168 12.92 -3.66 -19.47
CA LEU A 168 12.19 -4.24 -20.58
C LEU A 168 12.99 -4.13 -21.89
N PRO A 169 13.07 -5.21 -22.70
CA PRO A 169 13.95 -5.31 -23.86
C PRO A 169 13.28 -4.73 -25.12
N PHE A 170 12.54 -3.64 -25.00
CA PHE A 170 11.83 -2.99 -26.10
C PHE A 170 12.35 -1.58 -26.34
N ASN A 171 12.32 -1.12 -27.59
CA ASN A 171 12.69 0.25 -27.92
C ASN A 171 11.67 1.21 -27.30
N GLY A 172 12.10 2.07 -26.38
CA GLY A 172 11.17 2.89 -25.59
C GLY A 172 10.54 2.14 -24.41
N GLN A 173 11.14 1.02 -23.96
CA GLN A 173 10.74 0.27 -22.77
C GLN A 173 9.25 -0.11 -22.81
N ALA A 174 8.44 0.30 -21.82
CA ALA A 174 7.02 -0.03 -21.76
C ALA A 174 6.22 0.49 -22.98
N LEU A 175 6.62 1.62 -23.57
CA LEU A 175 5.95 2.18 -24.77
C LEU A 175 6.24 1.38 -26.04
N GLY A 176 7.31 0.59 -26.05
CA GLY A 176 7.68 -0.28 -27.18
C GLY A 176 7.14 -1.70 -27.06
N MET A 177 6.26 -1.97 -26.09
CA MET A 177 5.75 -3.31 -25.84
C MET A 177 4.87 -3.79 -27.00
N PRO A 178 4.94 -5.07 -27.39
CA PRO A 178 4.05 -5.63 -28.41
C PRO A 178 2.59 -5.62 -27.95
N ASP A 179 1.67 -5.41 -28.90
CA ASP A 179 0.21 -5.49 -28.66
C ASP A 179 -0.29 -6.92 -28.35
N VAL A 180 0.57 -7.93 -28.52
CA VAL A 180 0.25 -9.35 -28.30
C VAL A 180 1.11 -9.90 -27.16
N PHE A 181 0.47 -10.65 -26.25
CA PHE A 181 1.14 -11.22 -25.07
C PHE A 181 2.30 -12.17 -25.41
N THR A 182 2.15 -13.04 -26.42
CA THR A 182 3.16 -14.06 -26.74
C THR A 182 4.53 -13.46 -27.14
N PRO A 183 4.61 -12.47 -28.06
CA PRO A 183 5.86 -11.74 -28.32
C PRO A 183 6.43 -11.04 -27.09
N PHE A 184 5.59 -10.42 -26.24
CA PHE A 184 6.03 -9.83 -24.99
C PHE A 184 6.71 -10.87 -24.09
N ARG A 185 5.99 -11.97 -23.78
CA ARG A 185 6.48 -13.07 -22.93
C ARG A 185 7.80 -13.63 -23.44
N ASN A 186 7.85 -14.02 -24.72
CA ASN A 186 9.05 -14.64 -25.31
C ASN A 186 10.28 -13.71 -25.21
N LYS A 187 10.09 -12.38 -25.34
CA LYS A 187 11.19 -11.43 -25.25
C LYS A 187 11.65 -11.19 -23.82
N VAL A 188 10.74 -11.04 -22.86
CA VAL A 188 11.12 -10.82 -21.45
C VAL A 188 11.72 -12.08 -20.82
N GLU A 189 11.20 -13.27 -21.12
CA GLU A 189 11.78 -14.54 -20.62
C GLU A 189 13.21 -14.76 -21.12
N LYS A 190 13.51 -14.33 -22.34
CA LYS A 190 14.85 -14.46 -22.94
C LYS A 190 15.85 -13.42 -22.44
N ASN A 191 15.41 -12.18 -22.21
CA ASN A 191 16.32 -11.04 -22.05
C ASN A 191 16.28 -10.39 -20.66
N CYS A 192 15.24 -10.61 -19.86
CA CYS A 192 15.12 -10.02 -18.53
C CYS A 192 15.52 -11.01 -17.44
N LYS A 193 15.95 -10.47 -16.30
CA LYS A 193 16.12 -11.24 -15.06
C LYS A 193 15.07 -10.81 -14.06
N ILE A 194 14.43 -11.77 -13.42
CA ILE A 194 13.59 -11.50 -12.26
C ILE A 194 14.53 -11.17 -11.09
N GLY A 195 14.49 -9.92 -10.62
CA GLY A 195 15.26 -9.47 -9.46
C GLY A 195 14.89 -10.24 -8.19
N LYS A 196 15.84 -10.38 -7.26
CA LYS A 196 15.54 -10.93 -5.93
C LYS A 196 14.60 -9.95 -5.19
N PRO A 197 13.65 -10.47 -4.40
CA PRO A 197 12.87 -9.63 -3.48
C PRO A 197 13.78 -8.80 -2.59
N LEU A 198 13.44 -7.53 -2.40
CA LEU A 198 14.12 -6.64 -1.44
C LEU A 198 13.87 -7.13 -0.01
N PRO A 199 14.83 -6.94 0.91
CA PRO A 199 14.65 -7.32 2.31
C PRO A 199 13.54 -6.50 2.96
N SER A 200 12.77 -7.13 3.85
CA SER A 200 11.87 -6.41 4.75
C SER A 200 12.67 -5.53 5.73
N PRO A 201 12.11 -4.42 6.22
CA PRO A 201 12.71 -3.61 7.27
C PRO A 201 12.96 -4.45 8.54
N SER A 202 14.07 -4.21 9.23
CA SER A 202 14.40 -4.88 10.49
C SER A 202 13.87 -4.08 11.68
N LYS A 203 13.73 -4.72 12.86
CA LYS A 203 13.32 -4.03 14.08
C LYS A 203 14.23 -2.82 14.36
N GLY A 204 13.64 -1.66 14.59
CA GLY A 204 14.35 -0.40 14.80
C GLY A 204 14.94 0.25 13.54
N SER A 205 14.74 -0.29 12.33
CA SER A 205 15.23 0.36 11.10
C SER A 205 14.37 1.55 10.67
N LEU A 206 13.08 1.56 11.07
CA LEU A 206 12.22 2.73 10.92
C LEU A 206 11.48 3.01 12.23
N SER A 207 11.28 4.29 12.52
CA SER A 207 10.43 4.75 13.63
C SER A 207 9.64 5.99 13.23
N VAL A 208 8.47 6.14 13.83
CA VAL A 208 7.78 7.43 13.88
C VAL A 208 8.54 8.33 14.85
N PRO A 209 8.92 9.56 14.47
CA PRO A 209 9.54 10.52 15.39
C PRO A 209 8.72 10.69 16.68
N GLU A 210 9.38 10.78 17.83
CA GLU A 210 8.72 10.79 19.15
C GLU A 210 7.73 11.96 19.31
N ASP A 211 8.09 13.13 18.77
CA ASP A 211 7.21 14.29 18.69
C ASP A 211 5.95 14.00 17.87
N TYR A 212 6.07 13.25 16.77
CA TYR A 212 4.94 12.86 15.93
C TYR A 212 4.12 11.72 16.51
N GLN A 213 4.70 10.86 17.35
CA GLN A 213 3.90 9.88 18.11
C GLN A 213 2.88 10.61 18.99
N THR A 214 3.33 11.66 19.69
CA THR A 214 2.46 12.48 20.53
C THR A 214 1.46 13.28 19.68
N LEU A 215 1.93 13.93 18.61
CA LEU A 215 1.11 14.79 17.75
C LEU A 215 -0.03 14.06 17.04
N PHE A 216 0.16 12.77 16.73
CA PHE A 216 -0.81 11.93 16.03
C PHE A 216 -1.36 10.79 16.90
N SER A 217 -1.22 10.88 18.23
CA SER A 217 -1.94 10.02 19.18
C SER A 217 -3.42 10.37 19.20
N SER A 218 -4.30 9.39 19.48
CA SER A 218 -5.72 9.67 19.72
C SER A 218 -5.92 10.30 21.10
N ASN A 219 -6.55 11.47 21.16
CA ASN A 219 -7.08 12.00 22.42
C ASN A 219 -8.40 11.27 22.75
N GLU A 220 -8.50 10.69 23.96
CA GLU A 220 -9.69 9.98 24.45
C GLU A 220 -10.97 10.84 24.43
N GLU A 221 -10.85 12.17 24.44
CA GLU A 221 -11.97 13.11 24.47
C GLU A 221 -12.70 13.25 23.12
N ASN A 222 -12.06 12.89 22.01
CA ASN A 222 -12.63 13.02 20.67
C ASN A 222 -12.99 11.66 20.09
N ASN A 223 -14.04 11.01 20.63
CA ASN A 223 -14.74 9.83 20.07
C ASN A 223 -14.57 9.71 18.54
N ASN A 224 -13.56 8.97 18.08
CA ASN A 224 -13.31 8.59 16.67
C ASN A 224 -13.47 9.68 15.57
N LYS A 225 -13.48 10.98 15.91
CA LYS A 225 -13.77 12.05 14.91
C LYS A 225 -12.54 12.51 14.15
N GLU A 226 -11.34 12.41 14.73
CA GLU A 226 -10.11 12.68 14.00
C GLU A 226 -9.72 11.44 13.20
N GLY A 227 -10.27 11.33 11.99
CA GLY A 227 -9.92 10.27 11.03
C GLY A 227 -8.54 10.48 10.41
N CYS A 228 -7.50 10.71 11.23
CA CYS A 228 -6.08 10.85 10.85
C CYS A 228 -5.15 10.73 12.08
N THR A 229 -4.99 9.51 12.61
CA THR A 229 -4.15 9.24 13.81
C THR A 229 -3.45 7.88 13.72
N LEU A 230 -2.55 7.61 14.67
CA LEU A 230 -1.83 6.33 14.79
C LEU A 230 -2.73 5.17 15.27
N SER A 231 -3.87 5.45 15.89
CA SER A 231 -4.79 4.45 16.43
C SER A 231 -6.10 4.33 15.63
N TYR A 232 -6.49 5.37 14.88
CA TYR A 232 -7.73 5.38 14.11
C TYR A 232 -7.78 4.24 13.09
N LEU A 233 -8.85 3.47 13.05
CA LEU A 233 -9.13 2.54 11.96
C LEU A 233 -10.64 2.59 11.72
N PRO A 234 -11.12 2.95 10.52
CA PRO A 234 -12.56 3.01 10.28
C PRO A 234 -13.15 1.62 10.39
N LYS A 235 -14.41 1.56 10.83
CA LYS A 235 -15.29 0.42 10.57
C LYS A 235 -15.99 0.61 9.21
N LEU A 236 -16.63 -0.43 8.71
CA LEU A 236 -17.39 -0.34 7.46
C LEU A 236 -18.55 0.68 7.57
N GLU A 237 -19.18 0.76 8.73
CA GLU A 237 -20.22 1.74 9.05
C GLU A 237 -19.69 3.18 8.98
N ASP A 238 -18.44 3.40 9.42
CA ASP A 238 -17.80 4.73 9.36
C ASP A 238 -17.49 5.15 7.91
N LEU A 239 -17.47 4.18 6.98
CA LEU A 239 -17.35 4.39 5.53
C LEU A 239 -18.72 4.44 4.84
N GLY A 240 -19.83 4.42 5.60
CA GLY A 240 -21.20 4.58 5.14
C GLY A 240 -21.87 3.30 4.60
N TYR A 241 -21.24 2.13 4.69
CA TYR A 241 -21.89 0.88 4.26
C TYR A 241 -23.12 0.58 5.14
N SER A 242 -24.21 0.13 4.52
CA SER A 242 -25.45 -0.20 5.24
C SER A 242 -25.27 -1.41 6.18
N THR A 243 -26.09 -1.53 7.21
CA THR A 243 -26.07 -2.67 8.14
C THR A 243 -26.10 -4.03 7.42
N GLU A 244 -26.89 -4.14 6.35
CA GLU A 244 -26.99 -5.36 5.54
C GLU A 244 -25.69 -5.63 4.77
N GLN A 245 -25.06 -4.59 4.22
CA GLN A 245 -23.78 -4.68 3.52
C GLN A 245 -22.64 -5.09 4.46
N VAL A 246 -22.63 -4.53 5.67
CA VAL A 246 -21.68 -4.89 6.73
C VAL A 246 -21.86 -6.34 7.13
N GLN A 247 -23.09 -6.75 7.46
CA GLN A 247 -23.39 -8.13 7.84
C GLN A 247 -23.00 -9.10 6.72
N MET A 248 -23.26 -8.76 5.46
CA MET A 248 -22.83 -9.55 4.32
C MET A 248 -21.30 -9.67 4.25
N ALA A 249 -20.55 -8.60 4.51
CA ALA A 249 -19.08 -8.64 4.46
C ALA A 249 -18.48 -9.48 5.59
N LEU A 250 -19.00 -9.33 6.81
CA LEU A 250 -18.52 -10.04 8.00
C LEU A 250 -18.92 -11.53 8.03
N ASN A 251 -19.98 -11.90 7.31
CA ASN A 251 -20.44 -13.29 7.20
C ASN A 251 -20.15 -13.83 5.79
N PRO A 252 -19.00 -14.50 5.60
CA PRO A 252 -18.67 -15.12 4.32
C PRO A 252 -19.71 -16.20 3.97
N ASP A 253 -20.10 -16.24 2.70
CA ASP A 253 -21.00 -17.29 2.19
C ASP A 253 -20.27 -18.64 2.21
N PRO A 254 -20.86 -19.73 2.75
CA PRO A 254 -20.22 -21.03 2.83
C PRO A 254 -19.88 -21.65 1.46
N ARG A 255 -20.49 -21.15 0.37
CA ARG A 255 -20.19 -21.57 -1.01
C ARG A 255 -18.92 -20.90 -1.56
N GLY A 256 -18.40 -19.87 -0.88
CA GLY A 256 -17.16 -19.21 -1.26
C GLY A 256 -16.01 -20.21 -1.29
N VAL A 257 -15.15 -20.11 -2.31
CA VAL A 257 -14.01 -21.04 -2.48
C VAL A 257 -13.05 -21.06 -1.29
N MET A 258 -13.00 -19.97 -0.53
CA MET A 258 -12.38 -19.84 0.77
C MET A 258 -12.84 -18.53 1.44
N HIS A 259 -12.60 -18.44 2.75
CA HIS A 259 -12.62 -17.15 3.44
C HIS A 259 -11.31 -16.41 3.18
N PHE A 260 -11.38 -15.27 2.50
CA PHE A 260 -10.23 -14.41 2.24
C PHE A 260 -10.05 -13.44 3.39
N ARG A 261 -8.90 -13.52 4.07
CA ARG A 261 -8.47 -12.56 5.07
C ARG A 261 -7.42 -11.62 4.49
N GLY A 262 -7.61 -10.32 4.64
CA GLY A 262 -6.65 -9.29 4.22
C GLY A 262 -5.32 -9.39 4.96
N GLY A 263 -4.30 -8.75 4.40
CA GLY A 263 -2.98 -8.59 5.03
C GLY A 263 -1.86 -9.42 4.44
N GLU A 264 -0.65 -8.91 4.62
CA GLU A 264 0.61 -9.54 4.26
C GLU A 264 0.78 -10.89 4.96
N THR A 265 0.45 -10.95 6.25
CA THR A 265 0.55 -12.19 7.04
C THR A 265 -0.29 -13.32 6.43
N ALA A 266 -1.55 -13.02 6.09
CA ALA A 266 -2.44 -13.98 5.45
C ALA A 266 -1.97 -14.35 4.03
N ALA A 267 -1.42 -13.39 3.29
CA ALA A 267 -0.86 -13.62 1.96
C ALA A 267 0.30 -14.63 1.99
N LEU A 268 1.28 -14.40 2.86
CA LEU A 268 2.45 -15.26 3.02
C LEU A 268 2.05 -16.65 3.53
N ALA A 269 1.08 -16.73 4.44
CA ALA A 269 0.52 -18.00 4.90
C ALA A 269 -0.12 -18.79 3.74
N ARG A 270 -0.84 -18.12 2.83
CA ARG A 270 -1.45 -18.76 1.66
C ARG A 270 -0.41 -19.23 0.64
N VAL A 271 0.67 -18.48 0.42
CA VAL A 271 1.81 -18.95 -0.39
C VAL A 271 2.40 -20.22 0.19
N LYS A 272 2.69 -20.22 1.50
CA LYS A 272 3.21 -21.38 2.21
C LYS A 272 2.28 -22.59 2.12
N ASP A 273 0.98 -22.40 2.37
CA ASP A 273 -0.02 -23.46 2.29
C ASP A 273 -0.09 -24.09 0.90
N TYR A 274 -0.20 -23.27 -0.15
CA TYR A 274 -0.42 -23.76 -1.51
C TYR A 274 0.82 -24.39 -2.13
N ILE A 275 1.99 -23.75 -2.01
CA ILE A 275 3.22 -24.19 -2.65
C ILE A 275 3.88 -25.31 -1.84
N TRP A 276 4.04 -25.12 -0.52
CA TRP A 276 4.89 -25.99 0.29
C TRP A 276 4.11 -27.02 1.10
N THR A 277 3.08 -26.60 1.84
CA THR A 277 2.34 -27.52 2.73
C THR A 277 1.51 -28.53 1.93
N LYS A 278 0.78 -28.08 0.92
CA LYS A 278 -0.11 -28.91 0.09
C LYS A 278 0.51 -29.36 -1.23
N ASP A 279 1.71 -28.88 -1.56
CA ASP A 279 2.47 -29.24 -2.76
C ASP A 279 1.61 -29.17 -4.04
N ARG A 280 0.83 -28.08 -4.19
CA ARG A 280 -0.15 -27.91 -5.29
C ARG A 280 0.45 -27.27 -6.54
N LEU A 281 1.59 -26.58 -6.43
CA LEU A 281 2.17 -25.85 -7.56
C LEU A 281 2.48 -26.78 -8.76
N LYS A 282 2.95 -28.01 -8.48
CA LYS A 282 3.30 -29.01 -9.51
C LYS A 282 2.13 -29.47 -10.39
N ILE A 283 0.89 -29.30 -9.92
CA ILE A 283 -0.34 -29.65 -10.66
C ILE A 283 -1.14 -28.42 -11.10
N TYR A 284 -0.62 -27.20 -10.89
CA TYR A 284 -1.35 -25.96 -11.17
C TYR A 284 -1.88 -25.88 -12.60
N PHE A 285 -1.06 -26.30 -13.58
CA PHE A 285 -1.44 -26.24 -14.99
C PHE A 285 -2.71 -27.06 -15.28
N ASP A 286 -2.83 -28.23 -14.65
CA ASP A 286 -3.95 -29.15 -14.85
C ASP A 286 -5.20 -28.72 -14.07
N THR A 287 -5.04 -28.09 -12.90
CA THR A 287 -6.16 -27.75 -12.01
C THR A 287 -6.72 -26.34 -12.20
N ARG A 288 -5.98 -25.40 -12.81
CA ARG A 288 -6.32 -23.96 -12.84
C ARG A 288 -7.68 -23.59 -13.44
N ASN A 289 -8.31 -24.49 -14.21
CA ASN A 289 -9.63 -24.31 -14.79
C ASN A 289 -10.77 -24.87 -13.92
N GLY A 290 -10.46 -25.41 -12.75
CA GLY A 290 -11.48 -25.84 -11.78
C GLY A 290 -12.30 -24.66 -11.25
N MET A 291 -13.47 -24.96 -10.68
CA MET A 291 -14.40 -23.94 -10.16
C MET A 291 -14.74 -24.12 -8.68
N LEU A 292 -14.47 -25.29 -8.10
CA LEU A 292 -14.86 -25.64 -6.74
C LEU A 292 -13.65 -25.85 -5.84
N GLY A 293 -13.72 -25.27 -4.65
CA GLY A 293 -12.70 -25.40 -3.60
C GLY A 293 -11.52 -24.44 -3.73
N PRO A 294 -10.69 -24.33 -2.68
CA PRO A 294 -9.60 -23.37 -2.64
C PRO A 294 -8.43 -23.77 -3.54
N ASP A 295 -8.21 -25.06 -3.75
CA ASP A 295 -6.89 -25.57 -4.18
C ASP A 295 -6.76 -25.83 -5.69
N PHE A 296 -7.80 -25.58 -6.49
CA PHE A 296 -7.67 -25.67 -7.96
C PHE A 296 -6.74 -24.60 -8.55
N SER A 297 -6.49 -23.51 -7.81
CA SER A 297 -5.55 -22.45 -8.19
C SER A 297 -4.97 -21.79 -6.93
N THR A 298 -3.97 -20.93 -7.10
CA THR A 298 -3.26 -20.27 -5.98
C THR A 298 -4.17 -19.45 -5.08
N LYS A 299 -5.20 -18.82 -5.66
CA LYS A 299 -6.05 -17.80 -5.03
C LYS A 299 -5.29 -16.55 -4.55
N PHE A 300 -4.10 -16.28 -5.08
CA PHE A 300 -3.26 -15.13 -4.66
C PHE A 300 -3.81 -13.75 -5.07
N SER A 301 -4.79 -13.70 -5.98
CA SER A 301 -5.19 -12.46 -6.65
C SER A 301 -5.64 -11.33 -5.71
N PRO A 302 -6.38 -11.53 -4.60
CA PRO A 302 -6.76 -10.42 -3.73
C PRO A 302 -5.55 -9.76 -3.05
N TRP A 303 -4.58 -10.56 -2.62
CA TRP A 303 -3.35 -10.08 -2.00
C TRP A 303 -2.41 -9.43 -3.00
N LEU A 304 -2.35 -9.91 -4.25
CA LEU A 304 -1.61 -9.24 -5.32
C LEU A 304 -2.26 -7.89 -5.69
N ALA A 305 -3.59 -7.84 -5.80
CA ALA A 305 -4.32 -6.63 -6.15
C ALA A 305 -4.16 -5.51 -5.12
N HIS A 306 -4.04 -5.86 -3.83
CA HIS A 306 -3.81 -4.90 -2.76
C HIS A 306 -2.35 -4.78 -2.31
N GLY A 307 -1.44 -5.39 -3.06
CA GLY A 307 -0.01 -5.35 -2.79
C GLY A 307 0.41 -5.95 -1.45
N CYS A 308 -0.43 -6.76 -0.81
CA CYS A 308 -0.07 -7.58 0.35
C CYS A 308 0.93 -8.69 -0.02
N LEU A 309 1.06 -8.99 -1.31
CA LEU A 309 1.97 -10.00 -1.84
C LEU A 309 2.74 -9.47 -3.06
N SER A 310 4.06 -9.59 -3.04
CA SER A 310 4.89 -9.23 -4.19
C SER A 310 4.95 -10.35 -5.25
N PRO A 311 4.90 -10.03 -6.56
CA PRO A 311 5.16 -11.00 -7.61
C PRO A 311 6.60 -11.53 -7.58
N ARG A 312 7.60 -10.72 -7.18
CA ARG A 312 8.99 -11.19 -7.06
C ARG A 312 9.14 -12.17 -5.91
N TYR A 313 8.40 -11.97 -4.81
CA TYR A 313 8.36 -12.93 -3.70
C TYR A 313 7.82 -14.27 -4.17
N ILE A 314 6.66 -14.29 -4.87
CA ILE A 314 6.11 -15.52 -5.45
C ILE A 314 7.13 -16.19 -6.38
N ALA A 315 7.77 -15.43 -7.27
CA ALA A 315 8.75 -15.98 -8.20
C ALA A 315 10.00 -16.55 -7.50
N LYS A 316 10.38 -16.02 -6.34
CA LYS A 316 11.43 -16.61 -5.49
C LYS A 316 10.97 -17.95 -4.90
N GLU A 317 9.73 -18.04 -4.41
CA GLU A 317 9.19 -19.27 -3.82
C GLU A 317 8.93 -20.38 -4.85
N CYS A 318 8.79 -20.04 -6.14
CA CYS A 318 8.64 -21.02 -7.22
C CYS A 318 9.96 -21.53 -7.80
N LYS A 319 11.12 -20.98 -7.40
CA LYS A 319 12.45 -21.37 -7.90
C LYS A 319 13.12 -22.37 -6.97
#